data_AF-D7WEX0-F1
#
_entry.id   AF-D7WEX0-F1
#
_cell.length_a   1.000
_cell.length_b   1.000
_cell.length_c   1.000
_cell.angle_alpha   90.00
_cell.angle_beta   90.00
_cell.angle_gamma   90.00
#
_symmetry.space_group_name_H-M   'P 1'
#
loop_
_entity.id
_entity.type
_entity.pdbx_description
1 polymer ?
#
loop_
_entity_poly.entity_id
_entity_poly.type
_entity_poly.pdbx_seq_one_letter_code
_entity_poly.pdbx_strand_id
1 'polypeptide(L)' 'MALNLRLSPEEDQQLTALAETAGTSKQKVISRLIRQEWEISEAKRANERDFWEIMDARSELMERLKNA' A
#
# COMPACT_ATOMS: atom_id res chain seq x y z
N MET A 1 6.85 7.34 -22.25
CA MET A 1 6.66 5.88 -22.43
C MET A 1 5.20 5.57 -22.15
N ALA A 2 4.45 5.04 -23.13
CA ALA A 2 3.05 4.71 -22.96
C ALA A 2 2.92 3.31 -22.35
N LEU A 3 2.28 3.21 -21.18
CA LEU A 3 1.96 1.95 -20.55
C LEU A 3 0.71 1.36 -21.24
N ASN A 4 0.84 0.20 -21.87
CA ASN A 4 -0.31 -0.51 -22.45
C ASN A 4 -0.89 -1.47 -21.41
N LEU A 5 -1.93 -1.03 -20.71
CA LEU A 5 -2.69 -1.88 -19.80
C LEU A 5 -3.72 -2.70 -20.60
N ARG A 6 -3.70 -4.01 -20.40
CA ARG A 6 -4.77 -4.90 -20.87
C ARG A 6 -5.82 -4.96 -19.78
N LEU A 7 -6.86 -4.14 -19.94
CA LEU A 7 -8.01 -4.13 -19.05
C LEU A 7 -9.12 -4.99 -19.63
N SER A 8 -9.89 -5.63 -18.77
CA SER A 8 -11.20 -6.15 -19.17
C SER A 8 -12.15 -4.99 -19.53
N PRO A 9 -13.22 -5.25 -20.29
CA PRO A 9 -14.21 -4.21 -20.59
C PRO A 9 -14.81 -3.56 -19.33
N GLU A 10 -14.98 -4.34 -18.27
CA GLU A 10 -15.52 -3.89 -16.99
C GLU A 10 -14.54 -2.97 -16.25
N GLU A 11 -13.26 -3.32 -16.23
CA GLU A 11 -12.20 -2.52 -15.62
C GLU A 11 -12.02 -1.18 -16.35
N ASP A 12 -12.11 -1.17 -17.69
CA ASP A 12 -12.03 0.08 -18.45
C ASP A 12 -13.25 0.99 -18.19
N GLN A 13 -14.45 0.42 -18.05
CA GLN A 13 -15.64 1.19 -17.66
C GLN A 13 -15.49 1.79 -16.26
N GLN A 14 -15.03 1.00 -15.28
CA GLN A 14 -14.78 1.49 -13.93
C GLN A 14 -13.75 2.61 -13.92
N LEU A 15 -12.65 2.45 -14.68
CA LEU A 15 -11.62 3.47 -14.80
C LEU A 15 -12.15 4.75 -15.48
N THR A 16 -13.03 4.61 -16.47
CA THR A 16 -13.72 5.73 -17.11
C THR A 16 -14.58 6.48 -16.11
N ALA A 17 -15.43 5.78 -15.36
CA ALA A 17 -16.30 6.38 -14.35
C ALA A 17 -15.51 7.10 -13.25
N LEU A 18 -14.38 6.52 -12.81
CA LEU A 18 -13.47 7.15 -11.85
C LEU A 18 -12.80 8.41 -12.41
N ALA A 19 -12.41 8.39 -13.69
CA ALA A 19 -11.82 9.53 -14.39
C ALA A 19 -12.82 10.69 -14.52
N GLU A 20 -14.05 10.38 -14.93
CA GLU A 20 -15.14 11.35 -15.04
C GLU A 20 -15.48 11.98 -13.69
N THR A 21 -15.67 11.16 -12.66
CA THR A 21 -15.98 11.63 -11.30
C THR A 21 -14.87 12.52 -10.73
N ALA A 22 -13.61 12.19 -11.02
CA ALA A 22 -12.47 12.98 -10.58
C ALA A 22 -12.20 14.21 -11.46
N GLY A 23 -12.87 14.36 -12.62
CA GLY A 23 -12.56 15.40 -13.60
C GLY A 23 -11.13 15.32 -14.14
N THR A 24 -10.56 14.13 -14.26
CA THR A 24 -9.17 13.91 -14.68
C THR A 24 -9.06 12.82 -15.74
N SER A 25 -7.89 12.72 -16.39
CA SER A 25 -7.67 11.64 -17.37
C SER A 25 -7.49 10.28 -16.69
N LYS A 26 -7.85 9.20 -17.41
CA LYS A 26 -7.62 7.80 -16.97
C LYS A 26 -6.18 7.57 -16.50
N GLN A 27 -5.20 8.11 -17.23
CA GLN A 27 -3.78 8.01 -16.88
C GLN A 27 -3.46 8.67 -15.53
N LYS A 28 -4.06 9.83 -15.25
CA LYS A 28 -3.87 10.53 -13.97
C LYS A 28 -4.52 9.74 -12.82
N VAL A 29 -5.69 9.15 -13.04
CA VAL A 29 -6.33 8.25 -12.07
C VAL A 29 -5.44 7.04 -11.78
N ILE A 30 -4.94 6.36 -12.81
CA ILE A 30 -4.01 5.22 -12.66
C ILE A 30 -2.78 5.63 -11.85
N SER A 31 -2.15 6.76 -12.19
CA SER A 31 -0.96 7.22 -11.48
C SER A 31 -1.22 7.50 -10.00
N ARG A 32 -2.42 8.01 -9.67
CA ARG A 32 -2.85 8.25 -8.29
C ARG A 32 -3.08 6.94 -7.55
N LEU A 33 -3.75 5.97 -8.17
CA LEU A 33 -4.01 4.66 -7.57
C LEU A 33 -2.71 3.90 -7.30
N ILE A 34 -1.77 3.90 -8.25
CA ILE A 34 -0.45 3.30 -8.07
C ILE A 34 0.28 3.93 -6.89
N ARG A 35 0.28 5.27 -6.80
CA ARG A 35 0.92 5.98 -5.70
C ARG A 35 0.29 5.63 -4.35
N GLN A 36 -1.03 5.60 -4.29
CA GLN A 36 -1.76 5.26 -3.07
C GLN A 36 -1.43 3.84 -2.60
N GLU A 37 -1.42 2.86 -3.51
CA GLU A 37 -1.10 1.47 -3.16
C GLU A 37 0.36 1.34 -2.69
N TRP A 38 1.28 2.07 -3.33
CA TRP A 38 2.67 2.13 -2.90
C TRP A 38 2.81 2.69 -1.48
N GLU A 39 2.16 3.81 -1.17
CA GLU A 39 2.18 4.44 0.15
C GLU A 39 1.60 3.52 1.22
N ILE A 40 0.50 2.81 0.93
CA ILE A 40 -0.09 1.81 1.83
C ILE A 40 0.88 0.64 2.07
N SER A 41 1.53 0.15 1.01
CA SER A 41 2.48 -0.96 1.11
C SER A 41 3.70 -0.60 1.96
N GLU A 42 4.27 0.59 1.75
CA GLU A 42 5.40 1.08 2.54
C GLU A 42 5.02 1.33 4.00
N ALA A 43 3.84 1.89 4.26
CA ALA A 43 3.34 2.07 5.63
C ALA A 43 3.18 0.72 6.36
N LYS A 44 2.66 -0.31 5.69
CA LYS A 44 2.58 -1.67 6.26
C LYS A 44 3.96 -2.22 6.59
N ARG A 45 4.94 -2.09 5.68
CA ARG A 45 6.32 -2.55 5.90
C ARG A 45 7.03 -1.82 7.04
N ALA A 46 6.73 -0.54 7.24
CA ALA A 46 7.24 0.22 8.38
C ALA A 46 6.62 -0.31 9.68
N ASN A 47 5.29 -0.43 9.74
CA ASN A 47 4.59 -0.93 10.93
C ASN A 47 4.99 -2.36 11.30
N GLU A 48 5.21 -3.24 10.33
CA GLU A 48 5.69 -4.60 10.59
C GLU A 48 7.07 -4.59 11.24
N ARG A 49 7.98 -3.73 10.79
CA ARG A 49 9.31 -3.58 11.40
C ARG A 49 9.22 -3.07 12.84
N ASP A 50 8.46 -2.01 13.06
CA ASP A 50 8.28 -1.42 14.39
C ASP A 50 7.62 -2.42 15.36
N PHE A 51 6.64 -3.19 14.87
CA PHE A 51 6.01 -4.25 15.66
C PHE A 51 7.01 -5.33 16.09
N TRP A 52 7.85 -5.79 15.17
CA TRP A 52 8.87 -6.79 15.50
C TRP A 52 9.93 -6.25 16.45
N GLU A 53 10.36 -5.00 16.30
CA GLU A 53 11.32 -4.36 17.22
C GLU A 53 10.75 -4.28 18.65
N ILE A 54 9.48 -3.90 18.80
CA ILE A 54 8.81 -3.87 20.11
C ILE A 54 8.69 -5.27 20.71
N MET A 55 8.35 -6.27 19.89
CA MET A 55 8.22 -7.65 20.37
C MET A 55 9.56 -8.25 20.79
N ASP A 56 10.65 -7.93 20.09
CA ASP A 56 11.99 -8.40 20.40
C ASP A 56 12.55 -7.71 21.66
N ALA A 57 12.34 -6.40 21.82
CA ALA A 57 12.70 -5.71 23.05
C ALA A 57 11.93 -6.26 24.27
N ARG A 58 10.68 -6.70 24.08
CA ARG A 58 9.87 -7.32 25.14
C ARG A 58 10.26 -8.76 25.43
N SER A 59 10.67 -9.55 24.43
CA SER A 59 11.14 -10.92 24.64
C SER A 59 12.43 -10.91 25.47
N GLU A 60 13.36 -10.02 25.18
CA GLU A 60 14.61 -9.85 25.95
C GLU A 60 14.32 -9.48 27.41
N LEU A 61 13.39 -8.54 27.65
CA LEU A 61 13.00 -8.14 29.01
C LEU A 61 12.33 -9.29 29.78
N MET A 62 11.45 -10.06 29.13
CA MET A 62 10.82 -11.23 29.74
C MET A 62 11.82 -12.34 30.05
N GLU A 63 12.81 -12.54 29.19
CA GLU A 63 13.89 -13.52 29.40
C GLU A 63 14.80 -13.11 30.56
N ARG A 64 15.14 -11.81 30.67
CA ARG A 64 15.88 -11.25 31.81
C ARG A 64 15.11 -11.35 33.13
N LEU A 65 13.80 -11.11 33.11
CA LEU A 65 12.93 -11.26 34.30
C LEU A 65 12.77 -12.72 34.73
N LYS A 66 12.77 -13.67 33.79
CA LYS A 66 12.70 -15.11 34.09
C LYS A 66 13.99 -15.65 34.71
N ASN A 67 15.13 -15.05 34.38
CA ASN A 67 16.45 -15.45 34.86
C ASN A 67 16.89 -14.75 36.16
N ALA A 68 16.04 -13.89 36.73
CA ALA A 68 16.24 -13.20 38.02
C ALA A 68 15.44 -13.88 39.13
#